data_AF-A0A957DAI3-F1
#
_entry.id   AF-A0A957DAI3-F1
#
_cell.length_a   1.000
_cell.length_b   1.000
_cell.length_c   1.000
_cell.angle_alpha   90.00
_cell.angle_beta   90.00
_cell.angle_gamma   90.00
#
_symmetry.space_group_name_H-M   'P 1'
#
loop_
_entity.id
_entity.type
_entity.pdbx_description
1 polymer ?
#
loop_
_entity_poly.entity_id
_entity_poly.type
_entity_poly.pdbx_seq_one_letter_code
_entity_poly.pdbx_strand_id
1 'polypeptide(L)'
;MVTHIQLGDITVDVVRKNIKNIHLSVYPPTGKVRISAPTGMNLDTIRVFAVSKLGWIKKQQLKLQEQERETPREYLDRESHYVWGKRYLLQVIEENNVPSVELKHSWMVLRVRPGTEEWKKQAIVEEWY
;
A
#
# COMPACT_ATOMS: atom_id res chain seq x y z
N MET A 1 14.63 20.69 -6.71
CA MET A 1 13.49 21.49 -6.19
C MET A 1 12.20 20.89 -6.73
N VAL A 2 11.19 20.73 -5.90
CA VAL A 2 9.85 20.26 -6.31
C VAL A 2 8.99 21.50 -6.50
N THR A 3 8.34 21.62 -7.65
CA THR A 3 7.39 22.71 -7.93
C THR A 3 5.99 22.15 -7.84
N HIS A 4 5.09 22.85 -7.16
CA HIS A 4 3.70 22.39 -7.00
C HIS A 4 2.82 23.11 -8.02
N ILE A 5 1.97 22.36 -8.71
CA ILE A 5 0.92 22.91 -9.58
C ILE A 5 -0.43 22.50 -8.99
N GLN A 6 -1.32 23.47 -8.84
CA GLN A 6 -2.68 23.23 -8.37
C GLN A 6 -3.66 23.25 -9.55
N LEU A 7 -4.43 22.16 -9.68
CA LEU A 7 -5.43 21.94 -10.72
C LEU A 7 -6.77 21.61 -10.06
N GLY A 8 -7.50 22.65 -9.67
CA GLY A 8 -8.69 22.51 -8.82
C GLY A 8 -8.29 21.91 -7.47
N ASP A 9 -8.87 20.76 -7.14
CA ASP A 9 -8.61 20.03 -5.89
C ASP A 9 -7.36 19.14 -5.93
N ILE A 10 -6.71 19.01 -7.09
CA ILE A 10 -5.55 18.12 -7.27
C ILE A 10 -4.27 18.94 -7.19
N THR A 11 -3.40 18.59 -6.23
CA THR A 11 -2.03 19.09 -6.17
C THR A 11 -1.09 18.14 -6.89
N VAL A 12 -0.28 18.67 -7.80
CA VAL A 12 0.67 17.91 -8.62
C VAL A 12 2.09 18.35 -8.32
N ASP A 13 2.92 17.38 -7.92
CA ASP A 13 4.33 17.58 -7.62
C ASP A 13 5.16 17.44 -8.89
N VAL A 14 5.76 18.53 -9.36
CA VAL A 14 6.60 18.54 -10.55
C VAL A 14 8.07 18.45 -10.15
N VAL A 15 8.74 17.45 -10.69
CA VAL A 15 10.16 17.22 -10.52
C VAL A 15 10.85 17.28 -11.87
N ARG A 16 11.73 18.26 -12.02
CA ARG A 16 12.57 18.41 -13.20
C ARG A 16 13.71 17.41 -13.17
N LYS A 17 13.88 16.61 -14.23
CA LYS A 17 14.93 15.59 -14.38
C LYS A 17 15.54 15.67 -15.78
N ASN A 18 16.75 15.14 -15.93
CA ASN A 18 17.37 14.98 -17.25
C ASN A 18 16.74 13.75 -17.95
N ILE A 19 15.56 13.94 -18.53
CA ILE A 19 14.77 12.93 -19.23
C ILE A 19 14.21 13.51 -20.53
N LYS A 20 13.91 12.65 -21.51
CA LYS A 20 13.36 13.08 -22.79
C LYS A 20 11.84 13.31 -22.76
N ASN A 21 11.13 12.48 -22.00
CA ASN A 21 9.66 12.44 -21.98
C ASN A 21 9.10 12.85 -20.62
N ILE A 22 7.86 13.37 -20.64
CA ILE A 22 7.10 13.64 -19.43
C ILE A 22 6.48 12.35 -18.90
N HIS A 23 6.63 12.09 -17.60
CA HIS A 23 6.04 10.94 -16.93
C HIS A 23 5.10 11.39 -15.82
N LEU A 24 3.95 10.75 -15.73
CA LEU A 24 2.93 10.99 -14.71
C LEU A 24 2.75 9.73 -13.87
N SER A 25 2.71 9.90 -12.55
CA SER A 25 2.50 8.80 -11.61
C SER A 25 1.57 9.25 -10.49
N VAL A 26 0.68 8.35 -10.08
CA VAL A 26 -0.19 8.54 -8.91
C VAL A 26 0.25 7.52 -7.87
N TYR A 27 0.78 8.00 -6.74
CA TYR A 27 1.35 7.14 -5.72
C TYR A 27 0.31 6.75 -4.67
N PRO A 28 0.21 5.45 -4.31
CA PRO A 28 -0.42 5.06 -3.05
C PRO A 28 0.36 5.64 -1.86
N PRO A 29 -0.26 5.83 -0.68
CA PRO A 29 -1.64 5.48 -0.29
C PRO A 29 -2.65 6.63 -0.44
N THR A 30 -2.18 7.88 -0.57
CA THR A 30 -3.04 9.09 -0.61
C THR A 30 -3.43 9.51 -2.02
N GLY A 31 -2.93 8.83 -3.06
CA GLY A 31 -3.15 9.24 -4.44
C GLY A 31 -2.37 10.50 -4.84
N LYS A 32 -1.19 10.72 -4.25
CA LYS A 32 -0.33 11.88 -4.56
C LYS A 32 0.12 11.82 -6.02
N VAL A 33 -0.07 12.92 -6.74
CA VAL A 33 0.22 12.99 -8.17
C VAL A 33 1.60 13.61 -8.36
N ARG A 34 2.47 12.93 -9.11
CA ARG A 34 3.80 13.42 -9.44
C ARG A 34 4.02 13.43 -10.94
N ILE A 35 4.62 14.50 -11.43
CA ILE A 35 5.10 14.62 -12.80
C ILE A 35 6.62 14.71 -12.78
N SER A 36 7.28 13.82 -13.51
CA SER A 36 8.69 14.00 -13.89
C SER A 36 8.74 14.65 -15.26
N ALA A 37 9.37 15.82 -15.38
CA ALA A 37 9.46 16.57 -16.63
C ALA A 37 10.92 16.88 -17.01
N PRO A 38 11.23 17.04 -18.31
CA PRO A 38 12.53 17.51 -18.77
C PRO A 38 12.91 18.87 -18.16
N THR A 39 14.18 19.11 -17.88
CA THR A 39 14.67 20.37 -17.26
C THR A 39 14.31 21.62 -18.04
N GLY A 40 14.32 21.56 -19.37
CA GLY A 40 13.98 22.69 -20.25
C GLY A 40 12.49 22.88 -20.57
N MET A 41 11.60 22.02 -20.07
CA MET A 41 10.17 22.10 -20.40
C MET A 41 9.48 23.23 -19.62
N ASN A 42 8.66 24.04 -20.30
CA ASN A 42 7.94 25.13 -19.63
C ASN A 42 6.82 24.58 -18.72
N LEU A 43 6.57 25.27 -17.62
CA LEU A 43 5.59 24.90 -16.61
C LEU A 43 4.15 24.95 -17.18
N ASP A 44 3.85 25.86 -18.10
CA ASP A 44 2.56 25.90 -18.81
C ASP A 44 2.31 24.64 -19.65
N THR A 45 3.34 24.12 -20.34
CA THR A 45 3.23 22.87 -21.09
C THR A 45 2.95 21.69 -20.16
N ILE A 46 3.61 21.67 -18.99
CA ILE A 46 3.38 20.66 -17.95
C ILE A 46 1.94 20.78 -17.42
N ARG A 47 1.44 22.00 -17.25
CA ARG A 47 0.05 22.28 -16.80
C ARG A 47 -0.96 21.76 -17.82
N VAL A 48 -0.80 22.07 -19.10
CA VAL A 48 -1.68 21.59 -20.18
C VAL A 48 -1.67 20.06 -20.26
N PHE A 49 -0.48 19.45 -20.16
CA PHE A 49 -0.35 17.99 -20.10
C PHE A 49 -1.11 17.40 -18.91
N ALA A 50 -0.93 17.95 -17.71
CA ALA A 50 -1.61 17.50 -16.51
C ALA A 50 -3.15 17.63 -16.64
N VAL A 51 -3.63 18.74 -17.21
CA VAL A 51 -5.07 18.96 -17.52
C VAL A 51 -5.59 17.88 -18.47
N SER A 52 -4.87 17.57 -19.54
CA SER A 52 -5.24 16.50 -20.49
C SER A 52 -5.34 15.11 -19.85
N LYS A 53 -4.65 14.90 -18.72
CA LYS A 53 -4.62 13.62 -17.98
C LYS A 53 -5.50 13.63 -16.73
N LEU A 54 -6.28 14.70 -16.47
CA LEU A 54 -7.13 14.80 -15.28
C LEU A 54 -8.09 13.61 -15.12
N GLY A 55 -8.75 13.19 -16.20
CA GLY A 55 -9.64 12.02 -16.16
C GLY A 55 -8.91 10.73 -15.75
N TRP A 56 -7.69 10.53 -16.25
CA TRP A 56 -6.87 9.38 -15.88
C TRP A 56 -6.39 9.47 -14.42
N ILE A 57 -5.98 10.66 -13.95
CA ILE A 57 -5.57 10.89 -12.57
C ILE A 57 -6.70 10.54 -11.61
N LYS A 58 -7.90 11.07 -11.84
CA LYS A 58 -9.08 10.78 -11.02
C LYS A 58 -9.41 9.29 -10.99
N LYS A 59 -9.33 8.61 -12.14
CA LYS A 59 -9.55 7.16 -12.22
C LYS A 59 -8.52 6.36 -11.41
N GLN A 60 -7.25 6.76 -11.42
CA GLN A 60 -6.23 6.11 -10.60
C GLN A 60 -6.43 6.39 -9.11
N GLN A 61 -6.77 7.62 -8.73
CA GLN A 61 -7.07 7.95 -7.33
C GLN A 61 -8.27 7.16 -6.80
N LEU A 62 -9.34 7.05 -7.60
CA LEU A 62 -10.52 6.25 -7.23
C LEU A 62 -10.16 4.78 -7.07
N LYS A 63 -9.41 4.20 -8.02
CA LYS A 63 -8.94 2.81 -7.92
C LYS A 63 -8.09 2.55 -6.66
N LEU A 64 -7.29 3.53 -6.23
CA LEU A 64 -6.51 3.45 -5.00
C LEU A 64 -7.35 3.61 -3.73
N GLN A 65 -8.48 4.32 -3.80
CA GLN A 65 -9.46 4.41 -2.72
C GLN A 65 -10.34 3.15 -2.62
N GLU A 66 -10.71 2.56 -3.76
CA GLU A 66 -11.49 1.33 -3.86
C GLU A 66 -10.66 0.07 -3.59
N GLN A 67 -9.33 0.16 -3.58
CA GLN A 67 -8.52 -0.91 -3.01
C GLN A 67 -8.86 -1.02 -1.52
N GLU A 68 -9.59 -2.09 -1.16
CA GLU A 68 -9.74 -2.55 0.22
C GLU A 68 -8.34 -2.56 0.83
N ARG A 69 -8.11 -1.61 1.72
CA ARG A 69 -6.93 -1.63 2.56
C ARG A 69 -7.16 -2.83 3.47
N GLU A 70 -6.21 -3.78 3.47
CA GLU A 70 -6.12 -4.73 4.58
C GLU A 70 -6.13 -3.86 5.84
N THR A 71 -7.20 -3.99 6.65
CA THR A 71 -7.23 -3.41 7.99
C THR A 71 -5.98 -3.89 8.73
N PRO A 72 -5.46 -3.11 9.70
CA PRO A 72 -4.41 -3.61 10.57
C PRO A 72 -4.84 -5.00 11.06
N ARG A 73 -3.97 -5.99 10.88
CA ARG A 73 -4.30 -7.37 11.24
C ARG A 73 -4.48 -7.44 12.76
N GLU A 74 -5.66 -7.85 13.20
CA GLU A 74 -6.03 -7.91 14.63
C GLU A 74 -5.62 -9.28 15.23
N TYR A 75 -5.10 -10.19 14.40
CA TYR A 75 -4.76 -11.57 14.76
C TYR A 75 -5.91 -12.28 15.50
N LEU A 76 -7.14 -12.05 15.02
CA LEU A 76 -8.35 -12.65 15.55
C LEU A 76 -8.55 -14.08 15.02
N ASP A 77 -9.24 -14.91 15.79
CA ASP A 77 -9.61 -16.24 15.31
C ASP A 77 -10.44 -16.12 14.02
N ARG A 78 -10.06 -16.91 13.02
CA ARG A 78 -10.59 -16.93 11.64
C ARG A 78 -10.28 -15.69 10.80
N GLU A 79 -9.35 -14.86 11.21
CA GLU A 79 -8.85 -13.77 10.36
C GLU A 79 -8.19 -14.33 9.09
N SER A 80 -8.36 -13.66 7.94
CA SER A 80 -7.75 -14.11 6.69
C SER A 80 -6.31 -13.64 6.56
N HIS A 81 -5.37 -14.58 6.51
CA HIS A 81 -3.96 -14.33 6.22
C HIS A 81 -3.57 -14.92 4.87
N TYR A 82 -2.94 -14.10 4.03
CA TYR A 82 -2.40 -14.55 2.75
C TYR A 82 -0.92 -14.90 2.90
N VAL A 83 -0.60 -16.17 2.68
CA VAL A 83 0.78 -16.68 2.64
C VAL A 83 1.04 -17.19 1.23
N TRP A 84 2.05 -16.64 0.57
CA TRP A 84 2.43 -16.96 -0.82
C TRP A 84 1.26 -16.93 -1.81
N GLY A 85 0.32 -15.99 -1.62
CA GLY A 85 -0.86 -15.82 -2.48
C GLY A 85 -2.02 -16.77 -2.20
N LYS A 86 -1.92 -17.67 -1.21
CA LYS A 86 -3.01 -18.54 -0.77
C LYS A 86 -3.62 -18.02 0.54
N ARG A 87 -4.95 -17.99 0.61
CA ARG A 87 -5.70 -17.58 1.81
C ARG A 87 -5.74 -18.69 2.86
N TYR A 88 -5.39 -18.33 4.09
CA TYR A 88 -5.51 -19.16 5.29
C TYR A 88 -6.33 -18.43 6.35
N LEU A 89 -7.12 -19.17 7.12
CA LEU A 89 -7.83 -18.66 8.29
C LEU A 89 -6.91 -18.80 9.51
N LEU A 90 -6.68 -17.73 10.24
CA LEU A 90 -5.89 -17.77 11.47
C LEU A 90 -6.63 -18.59 12.52
N GLN A 91 -5.91 -19.45 13.22
CA GLN A 91 -6.38 -20.12 14.43
C GLN A 91 -5.36 -19.86 15.53
N VAL A 92 -5.79 -19.18 16.59
CA VAL A 92 -4.91 -18.88 17.73
C VAL A 92 -5.10 -19.94 18.80
N ILE A 93 -4.05 -20.69 19.11
CA ILE A 93 -4.03 -21.70 20.16
C ILE A 93 -3.16 -21.18 21.30
N GLU A 94 -3.77 -20.97 22.46
CA GLU A 94 -3.04 -20.60 23.67
C GLU A 94 -2.59 -21.85 24.42
N GLU A 95 -1.28 -22.12 24.41
CA GLU A 95 -0.66 -23.24 25.13
C GLU A 95 0.66 -22.81 25.79
N ASN A 96 0.99 -23.40 26.94
CA ASN A 96 2.26 -23.15 27.64
C ASN A 96 3.43 -23.87 26.94
N ASN A 97 3.67 -23.54 25.68
CA ASN A 97 4.69 -24.13 24.84
C ASN A 97 5.52 -23.05 24.12
N VAL A 98 6.50 -23.47 23.32
CA VAL A 98 7.25 -22.59 22.43
C VAL A 98 6.29 -22.04 21.36
N PRO A 99 6.26 -20.71 21.13
CA PRO A 99 5.41 -20.15 20.08
C PRO A 99 5.80 -20.69 18.70
N SER A 100 4.81 -21.01 17.89
CA SER A 100 5.05 -21.54 16.55
C SER A 100 3.92 -21.22 15.59
N VAL A 101 4.25 -21.16 14.30
CA VAL A 101 3.29 -20.94 13.21
C VAL A 101 3.34 -22.13 12.27
N GLU A 102 2.19 -22.73 12.01
CA GLU A 102 2.06 -23.87 11.09
C GLU A 102 0.90 -23.65 10.13
N LEU A 103 1.10 -23.96 8.84
CA LEU A 103 0.01 -24.02 7.87
C LEU A 103 -0.59 -25.43 7.84
N LYS A 104 -1.88 -25.55 8.17
CA LYS A 104 -2.65 -26.80 8.07
C LYS A 104 -3.85 -26.61 7.16
N HIS A 105 -3.83 -27.23 5.99
CA HIS A 105 -4.89 -27.14 4.98
C HIS A 105 -5.23 -25.70 4.56
N SER A 106 -6.31 -25.15 5.12
CA SER A 106 -6.81 -23.79 4.91
C SER A 106 -6.67 -22.92 6.17
N TRP A 107 -5.91 -23.40 7.16
CA TRP A 107 -5.69 -22.75 8.45
C TRP A 107 -4.22 -22.36 8.63
N MET A 108 -3.99 -21.21 9.23
CA MET A 108 -2.71 -20.77 9.78
C MET A 108 -2.81 -20.87 11.29
N VAL A 109 -2.18 -21.89 11.88
CA VAL A 109 -2.25 -22.17 13.30
C VAL A 109 -1.11 -21.43 13.99
N LEU A 110 -1.46 -20.41 14.77
CA LEU A 110 -0.54 -19.65 15.62
C LEU A 110 -0.65 -20.17 17.05
N ARG A 111 0.40 -20.83 17.53
CA ARG A 111 0.53 -21.24 18.93
C ARG A 111 1.26 -20.16 19.70
N VAL A 112 0.66 -19.68 20.78
CA VAL A 112 1.24 -18.67 21.66
C VAL A 112 1.01 -19.02 23.12
N ARG A 113 1.79 -18.40 24.01
CA ARG A 113 1.55 -18.54 25.45
C ARG A 113 0.28 -17.79 25.84
N PRO A 114 -0.47 -18.26 26.86
CA PRO A 114 -1.64 -17.54 27.35
C PRO A 114 -1.31 -16.08 27.70
N GLY A 115 -2.16 -15.15 27.27
CA GLY A 115 -1.96 -13.71 27.53
C GLY A 115 -0.88 -13.05 26.66
N THR A 116 -0.56 -13.63 25.51
CA THR A 116 0.34 -12.98 24.53
C THR A 116 -0.37 -11.81 23.84
N GLU A 117 0.21 -10.62 23.97
CA GLU A 117 -0.24 -9.38 23.31
C GLU A 117 -0.24 -9.48 21.77
N GLU A 118 -1.11 -8.71 21.10
CA GLU A 118 -1.28 -8.72 19.63
C GLU A 118 0.02 -8.39 18.88
N TRP A 119 0.77 -7.37 19.33
CA TRP A 119 2.05 -7.00 18.69
C TRP A 119 3.06 -8.16 18.71
N LYS A 120 2.99 -9.02 19.72
CA LYS A 120 3.89 -10.17 19.86
C LYS A 120 3.43 -11.33 18.99
N LYS A 121 2.11 -11.52 18.82
CA LYS A 121 1.54 -12.43 17.81
C LYS A 121 1.98 -12.03 16.40
N GLN A 122 1.94 -10.73 16.10
CA GLN A 122 2.43 -10.18 14.84
C GLN A 122 3.91 -10.49 14.61
N ALA A 123 4.76 -10.18 15.58
CA ALA A 123 6.21 -10.42 15.45
C ALA A 123 6.54 -11.90 15.18
N ILE A 124 5.81 -12.84 15.81
CA ILE A 124 5.98 -14.29 15.59
C ILE A 124 5.61 -14.69 14.16
N VAL A 125 4.53 -14.13 13.61
CA VAL A 125 4.09 -14.42 12.26
C VAL A 125 5.00 -13.77 11.21
N GLU A 126 5.50 -12.57 11.46
CA GLU A 126 6.50 -11.88 10.62
C GLU A 126 7.88 -12.54 10.65
N GLU A 127 8.31 -13.11 11.78
CA GLU A 127 9.58 -13.85 11.83
C GLU A 127 9.51 -15.18 11.08
N TRP A 128 8.30 -15.74 10.94
CA TRP A 128 8.08 -17.04 10.31
C TRP A 128 8.20 -17.01 8.77
N TYR A 129 7.95 -15.88 8.08
CA TYR A 129 8.08 -15.76 6.61
C TYR A 129 8.63 -14.41 6.13
#